data_AF-K9E293-F1
#
_entry.id   AF-K9E293-F1
#
_cell.length_a   1.000
_cell.length_b   1.000
_cell.length_c   1.000
_cell.angle_alpha   90.00
_cell.angle_beta   90.00
_cell.angle_gamma   90.00
#
_symmetry.space_group_name_H-M   'P 1'
#
loop_
_entity.id
_entity.type
_entity.pdbx_description
1 polymer ?
#
loop_
_entity_poly.entity_id
_entity_poly.type
_entity_poly.pdbx_seq_one_letter_code
_entity_poly.pdbx_strand_id
1 'polypeptide(L)'
;MERENITMNDKPEIEIKIFGGTNMIVPTGATAVQNFYGDQFAEVAIRPEATAGIESLNDDECHLFTYVPDVKKVHEYTRLLGECTTAHDLAGVVSIMLSEPGVGKDTVVKGAFIEVLLPFASRLTSGAKVDNVRQQINNMLMTRGRERK
;
A
#
# COMPACT_ATOMS: atom_id res chain seq x y z
N MET A 1 -43.77 -5.82 1.09
CA MET A 1 -42.33 -5.51 0.99
C MET A 1 -41.94 -5.74 -0.45
N GLU A 2 -41.91 -4.65 -1.21
CA GLU A 2 -41.44 -4.64 -2.59
C GLU A 2 -39.93 -4.85 -2.57
N ARG A 3 -39.43 -5.78 -3.39
CA ARG A 3 -37.99 -5.95 -3.60
C ARG A 3 -37.58 -4.91 -4.62
N GLU A 4 -36.77 -3.94 -4.20
CA GLU A 4 -36.14 -2.99 -5.10
C GLU A 4 -35.28 -3.74 -6.11
N ASN A 5 -35.60 -3.59 -7.40
CA ASN A 5 -34.77 -4.07 -8.49
C ASN A 5 -33.53 -3.18 -8.57
N ILE A 6 -32.39 -3.70 -8.14
CA ILE A 6 -31.10 -3.05 -8.33
C ILE A 6 -30.81 -3.07 -9.83
N THR A 7 -30.90 -1.92 -10.48
CA THR A 7 -30.47 -1.76 -11.87
C THR A 7 -28.97 -2.02 -11.96
N MET A 8 -28.58 -3.16 -12.55
CA MET A 8 -27.19 -3.47 -12.93
C MET A 8 -26.71 -2.47 -13.98
N ASN A 9 -26.17 -1.34 -13.56
CA ASN A 9 -25.52 -0.40 -14.49
C ASN A 9 -24.13 0.09 -14.05
N ASP A 10 -23.63 -0.34 -12.89
CA ASP A 10 -22.22 -0.12 -12.51
C ASP A 10 -21.35 -1.27 -12.99
N LYS A 11 -21.13 -1.35 -14.29
CA LYS A 11 -20.03 -2.17 -14.82
C LYS A 11 -18.75 -1.32 -14.73
N PRO A 12 -17.64 -1.83 -14.17
CA PRO A 12 -16.39 -1.10 -14.16
C PRO A 12 -15.96 -0.83 -15.60
N GLU A 13 -15.85 0.45 -15.95
CA GLU A 13 -15.34 0.89 -17.24
C GLU A 13 -13.81 0.94 -17.17
N ILE A 14 -13.14 0.21 -18.06
CA ILE A 14 -11.68 0.20 -18.16
C ILE A 14 -11.29 0.97 -19.44
N GLU A 15 -10.70 2.15 -19.28
CA GLU A 15 -10.20 2.96 -20.38
C GLU A 15 -8.67 2.75 -20.54
N ILE A 16 -8.25 2.10 -21.64
CA ILE A 16 -6.82 1.90 -21.96
C ILE A 16 -6.39 2.96 -22.98
N LYS A 17 -5.60 3.95 -22.55
CA LYS A 17 -5.03 4.97 -23.45
C LYS A 17 -3.61 4.60 -23.85
N ILE A 18 -3.38 4.34 -25.14
CA ILE A 18 -2.05 4.06 -25.70
C ILE A 18 -1.54 5.32 -26.39
N PHE A 19 -0.50 5.94 -25.82
CA PHE A 19 0.14 7.12 -26.39
C PHE A 19 1.56 6.79 -26.87
N GLY A 20 1.73 6.68 -28.19
CA GLY A 20 3.03 6.37 -28.79
C GLY A 20 3.49 4.91 -28.59
N GLY A 21 4.29 4.41 -29.52
CA GLY A 21 4.82 3.04 -29.50
C GLY A 21 5.35 2.61 -30.87
N THR A 22 6.27 1.64 -30.90
CA THR A 22 6.81 1.06 -32.14
C THR A 22 6.21 -0.32 -32.35
N ASN A 23 5.42 -0.49 -33.42
CA ASN A 23 5.00 -1.82 -33.86
C ASN A 23 6.07 -2.39 -34.81
N MET A 24 6.69 -3.50 -34.40
CA MET A 24 7.66 -4.20 -35.24
C MET A 24 6.92 -5.09 -36.24
N ILE A 25 6.98 -4.73 -37.52
CA ILE A 25 6.46 -5.56 -38.62
C ILE A 25 7.63 -6.39 -39.16
N VAL A 26 7.63 -7.69 -38.89
CA VAL A 26 8.60 -8.63 -39.47
C VAL A 26 7.98 -9.37 -40.66
N PRO A 27 8.70 -9.59 -41.78
CA PRO A 27 8.12 -10.18 -42.99
C PRO A 27 7.53 -11.59 -42.80
N THR A 28 8.00 -12.32 -41.78
CA THR A 28 7.57 -13.68 -41.44
C THR A 28 6.54 -13.74 -40.32
N GLY A 29 6.19 -12.60 -39.69
CA GLY A 29 5.25 -12.51 -38.59
C GLY A 29 3.95 -11.88 -39.06
N ALA A 30 2.94 -12.71 -39.33
CA ALA A 30 1.63 -12.24 -39.78
C ALA A 30 0.76 -11.64 -38.65
N THR A 31 1.20 -11.74 -37.39
CA THR A 31 0.41 -11.34 -36.21
C THR A 31 1.28 -10.68 -35.15
N ALA A 32 0.81 -9.55 -34.60
CA ALA A 32 1.32 -8.95 -33.38
C ALA A 32 0.28 -9.14 -32.26
N VAL A 33 0.73 -9.60 -31.09
CA VAL A 33 -0.12 -9.81 -29.90
C VAL A 33 0.37 -8.88 -28.79
N GLN A 34 -0.54 -8.07 -28.26
CA GLN A 34 -0.30 -7.25 -27.08
C GLN A 34 -1.20 -7.75 -25.96
N ASN A 35 -0.61 -8.31 -24.91
CA ASN A 35 -1.35 -8.82 -23.74
C ASN A 35 -1.51 -7.69 -22.72
N PHE A 36 -2.74 -7.49 -22.24
CA PHE A 36 -3.06 -6.58 -21.14
C PHE A 36 -3.58 -7.39 -19.95
N TYR A 37 -2.85 -7.38 -18.84
CA TYR A 37 -3.21 -8.10 -17.63
C TYR A 37 -3.91 -7.13 -16.66
N GLY A 38 -5.24 -7.07 -16.74
CA GLY A 38 -6.09 -6.19 -15.92
C GLY A 38 -6.61 -6.82 -14.62
N ASP A 39 -6.22 -8.06 -14.32
CA ASP A 39 -6.62 -8.82 -13.14
C ASP A 39 -6.15 -8.18 -11.82
N GLN A 40 -4.97 -7.54 -11.84
CA GLN A 40 -4.42 -6.81 -10.68
C GLN A 40 -5.24 -5.57 -10.28
N PHE A 41 -6.02 -5.00 -11.20
CA PHE A 41 -6.89 -3.85 -10.92
C PHE A 41 -8.34 -4.28 -10.61
N ALA A 42 -8.77 -5.43 -11.13
CA ALA A 42 -10.10 -5.97 -10.90
C ALA A 42 -10.30 -6.43 -9.45
N GLU A 43 -9.27 -6.93 -8.77
CA GLU A 43 -9.38 -7.38 -7.37
C GLU A 43 -9.78 -6.24 -6.42
N VAL A 44 -9.36 -5.01 -6.71
CA VAL A 44 -9.73 -3.79 -5.96
C VAL A 44 -11.18 -3.40 -6.22
N ALA A 45 -11.70 -3.62 -7.43
CA ALA A 45 -13.08 -3.29 -7.81
C ALA A 45 -14.13 -4.33 -7.39
N ILE A 46 -13.72 -5.59 -7.17
CA ILE A 46 -14.66 -6.72 -6.93
C ILE A 46 -14.97 -6.92 -5.43
N ARG A 47 -14.34 -6.17 -4.51
CA ARG A 47 -14.62 -6.22 -3.07
C ARG A 47 -15.31 -4.94 -2.56
N PRO A 48 -16.59 -4.69 -2.87
CA PRO A 48 -17.31 -3.51 -2.41
C PRO A 48 -17.39 -3.41 -0.87
N GLU A 49 -17.28 -4.53 -0.15
CA GLU A 49 -17.23 -4.55 1.31
C GLU A 49 -15.87 -4.13 1.89
N ALA A 50 -14.78 -4.22 1.12
CA ALA A 50 -13.44 -3.79 1.51
C ALA A 50 -13.12 -2.34 1.07
N THR A 51 -13.96 -1.75 0.21
CA THR A 51 -13.78 -0.39 -0.30
C THR A 51 -14.65 0.66 0.38
N ALA A 52 -15.51 0.26 1.33
CA ALA A 52 -16.31 1.18 2.12
C ALA A 52 -15.39 2.11 2.93
N GLY A 53 -15.31 3.38 2.50
CA GLY A 53 -14.47 4.40 3.13
C GLY A 53 -13.16 4.72 2.41
N ILE A 54 -12.80 4.06 1.30
CA ILE A 54 -11.58 4.45 0.55
C ILE A 54 -11.68 5.88 0.02
N GLU A 55 -12.88 6.34 -0.36
CA GLU A 55 -13.12 7.75 -0.75
C GLU A 55 -12.79 8.76 0.36
N SER A 56 -12.66 8.33 1.61
CA SER A 56 -12.28 9.18 2.75
C SER A 56 -10.77 9.22 3.02
N LEU A 57 -9.98 8.40 2.33
CA LEU A 57 -8.52 8.40 2.45
C LEU A 57 -7.91 9.51 1.59
N ASN A 58 -6.88 10.17 2.10
CA ASN A 58 -6.03 11.05 1.29
C ASN A 58 -4.97 10.25 0.48
N ASP A 59 -4.24 10.93 -0.40
CA ASP A 59 -3.24 10.29 -1.27
C ASP A 59 -2.16 9.50 -0.49
N ASP A 60 -1.68 10.03 0.64
CA ASP A 60 -0.69 9.34 1.47
C ASP A 60 -1.32 8.11 2.14
N GLU A 61 -2.56 8.22 2.62
CA GLU A 61 -3.30 7.11 3.23
C GLU A 61 -3.59 5.99 2.23
N CYS A 62 -3.82 6.33 0.95
CA CYS A 62 -3.94 5.36 -0.13
C CYS A 62 -2.64 4.56 -0.34
N HIS A 63 -1.48 5.20 -0.22
CA HIS A 63 -0.20 4.49 -0.27
C HIS A 63 -0.02 3.53 0.91
N LEU A 64 -0.44 3.93 2.12
CA LEU A 64 -0.42 3.05 3.29
C LEU A 64 -1.42 1.89 3.18
N PHE A 65 -2.60 2.13 2.59
CA PHE A 65 -3.63 1.13 2.34
C PHE A 65 -3.14 -0.04 1.48
N THR A 66 -2.18 0.21 0.57
CA THR A 66 -1.54 -0.84 -0.24
C THR A 66 -0.88 -1.93 0.62
N TYR A 67 -0.42 -1.58 1.82
CA TYR A 67 0.18 -2.52 2.78
C TYR A 67 -0.81 -3.01 3.84
N VAL A 68 -1.81 -2.18 4.17
CA VAL A 68 -2.83 -2.43 5.20
C VAL A 68 -4.21 -2.16 4.59
N PRO A 69 -4.84 -3.14 3.90
CA PRO A 69 -6.09 -2.94 3.18
C PRO A 69 -7.31 -2.95 4.13
N ASP A 70 -7.27 -2.10 5.16
CA ASP A 70 -8.32 -1.86 6.15
C ASP A 70 -8.27 -0.38 6.57
N VAL A 71 -9.30 0.39 6.20
CA VAL A 71 -9.40 1.84 6.44
C VAL A 71 -9.29 2.18 7.93
N LYS A 72 -9.88 1.37 8.83
CA LYS A 72 -9.83 1.65 10.27
C LYS A 72 -8.41 1.52 10.81
N LYS A 73 -7.69 0.50 10.33
CA LYS A 73 -6.29 0.30 10.71
C LYS A 73 -5.37 1.34 10.10
N VAL A 74 -5.62 1.78 8.86
CA VAL A 74 -4.88 2.90 8.26
C VAL A 74 -4.98 4.12 9.18
N HIS A 75 -6.18 4.54 9.57
CA HIS A 75 -6.34 5.68 10.49
C HIS A 75 -5.72 5.44 11.88
N GLU A 76 -5.75 4.21 12.39
CA GLU A 76 -5.06 3.87 13.65
C GLU A 76 -3.55 4.06 13.51
N TYR A 77 -2.94 3.53 12.45
CA TYR A 77 -1.51 3.66 12.21
C TYR A 77 -1.10 5.10 11.92
N THR A 78 -1.87 5.87 11.13
CA THR A 78 -1.56 7.29 10.91
C THR A 78 -1.59 8.08 12.22
N ARG A 79 -2.54 7.79 13.12
CA ARG A 79 -2.58 8.39 14.47
C ARG A 79 -1.35 8.02 15.29
N LEU A 80 -0.96 6.74 15.32
CA LEU A 80 0.23 6.29 16.07
C LEU A 80 1.53 6.90 15.52
N LEU A 81 1.65 6.98 14.20
CA LEU A 81 2.79 7.63 13.52
C LEU A 81 2.85 9.13 13.84
N GLY A 82 1.69 9.81 13.89
CA GLY A 82 1.58 11.22 14.26
C GLY A 82 2.07 11.56 15.66
N GLU A 83 2.13 10.58 16.56
CA GLU A 83 2.64 10.75 17.92
C GLU A 83 4.13 10.38 18.06
N CYS A 84 4.76 9.86 17.00
CA CYS A 84 6.19 9.50 17.01
C CYS A 84 7.07 10.76 17.03
N THR A 85 7.95 10.85 18.03
CA THR A 85 8.91 11.95 18.17
C THR A 85 10.33 11.54 17.78
N THR A 86 10.61 10.23 17.75
CA THR A 86 11.89 9.66 17.38
C THR A 86 11.73 8.55 16.33
N ALA A 87 12.81 8.24 15.60
CA ALA A 87 12.84 7.10 14.68
C ALA A 87 12.69 5.76 15.41
N HIS A 88 12.99 5.72 16.71
CA HIS A 88 12.76 4.56 17.55
C HIS A 88 11.26 4.34 17.80
N ASP A 89 10.51 5.41 18.11
CA ASP A 89 9.05 5.35 18.26
C ASP A 89 8.39 4.82 16.98
N LEU A 90 8.83 5.33 15.83
CA LEU A 90 8.37 4.88 14.51
C LEU A 90 8.67 3.39 14.29
N ALA A 91 9.87 2.93 14.62
CA ALA A 91 10.19 1.51 14.60
C ALA A 91 9.31 0.66 15.54
N GLY A 92 8.87 1.24 16.66
CA GLY A 92 7.86 0.66 17.55
C GLY A 92 6.52 0.43 16.84
N VAL A 93 6.01 1.44 16.12
CA VAL A 93 4.78 1.31 15.32
C VAL A 93 4.94 0.25 14.22
N VAL A 94 6.09 0.23 13.54
CA VAL A 94 6.41 -0.81 12.53
C VAL A 94 6.40 -2.22 13.15
N SER A 95 6.82 -2.36 14.41
CA SER A 95 6.74 -3.64 15.13
C SER A 95 5.30 -4.15 15.27
N ILE A 96 4.36 -3.22 15.49
CA ILE A 96 2.92 -3.51 15.53
C ILE A 96 2.44 -3.89 14.13
N MET A 97 2.78 -3.10 13.10
CA MET A 97 2.38 -3.36 11.71
C MET A 97 2.84 -4.72 11.18
N LEU A 98 3.88 -5.35 11.73
CA LEU A 98 4.28 -6.72 11.39
C LEU A 98 3.23 -7.79 11.76
N SER A 99 2.14 -7.44 12.44
CA SER A 99 0.96 -8.32 12.57
C SER A 99 0.08 -8.34 11.32
N GLU A 100 0.23 -7.37 10.42
CA GLU A 100 -0.57 -7.26 9.22
C GLU A 100 -0.13 -8.29 8.16
N PRO A 101 -1.06 -9.00 7.51
CA PRO A 101 -0.74 -10.06 6.55
C PRO A 101 0.17 -9.60 5.39
N GLY A 102 0.06 -8.34 4.96
CA GLY A 102 0.83 -7.76 3.85
C GLY A 102 2.19 -7.18 4.26
N VAL A 103 2.55 -7.18 5.55
CA VAL A 103 3.72 -6.47 6.07
C VAL A 103 4.75 -7.47 6.62
N GLY A 104 5.67 -7.87 5.74
CA GLY A 104 6.78 -8.77 6.06
C GLY A 104 8.03 -8.07 6.61
N LYS A 105 8.95 -8.85 7.22
CA LYS A 105 10.24 -8.33 7.71
C LYS A 105 11.10 -7.73 6.61
N ASP A 106 11.04 -8.29 5.41
CA ASP A 106 11.73 -7.79 4.22
C ASP A 106 11.05 -6.56 3.63
N THR A 107 9.73 -6.40 3.82
CA THR A 107 8.98 -5.21 3.43
C THR A 107 9.37 -4.01 4.29
N VAL A 108 9.37 -4.16 5.61
CA VAL A 108 9.53 -3.03 6.54
C VAL A 108 10.91 -2.36 6.49
N VAL A 109 11.91 -3.02 5.92
CA VAL A 109 13.27 -2.47 5.77
C VAL A 109 13.48 -1.76 4.42
N LYS A 110 12.53 -1.88 3.47
CA LYS A 110 12.63 -1.24 2.15
C LYS A 110 12.40 0.26 2.26
N GLY A 111 13.15 1.02 1.44
CA GLY A 111 12.99 2.48 1.38
C GLY A 111 11.57 2.89 1.03
N ALA A 112 10.97 2.26 0.01
CA ALA A 112 9.61 2.56 -0.44
C ALA A 112 8.55 2.41 0.68
N PHE A 113 8.66 1.39 1.53
CA PHE A 113 7.74 1.24 2.66
C PHE A 113 7.95 2.35 3.70
N ILE A 114 9.21 2.66 4.03
CA ILE A 114 9.55 3.71 5.00
C ILE A 114 9.07 5.07 4.51
N GLU A 115 9.25 5.37 3.22
CA GLU A 115 8.79 6.61 2.57
C GLU A 115 7.28 6.80 2.71
N VAL A 116 6.49 5.72 2.66
CA VAL A 116 5.05 5.78 2.90
C VAL A 116 4.69 6.15 4.34
N LEU A 117 5.53 5.83 5.33
CA LEU A 117 5.26 6.14 6.73
C LEU A 117 5.62 7.58 7.12
N LEU A 118 6.61 8.17 6.46
CA LEU A 118 7.19 9.45 6.84
C LEU A 118 6.20 10.64 6.82
N PRO A 119 5.26 10.76 5.86
CA PRO A 119 4.28 11.84 5.85
C PRO A 119 3.43 11.90 7.14
N PHE A 120 3.20 10.76 7.78
CA PHE A 120 2.40 10.67 9.00
C PHE A 120 3.20 11.01 10.26
N ALA A 121 4.54 10.94 10.21
CA ALA A 121 5.42 11.19 11.35
C ALA A 121 5.72 12.69 11.55
N SER A 122 4.68 13.52 11.59
CA SER A 122 4.80 15.00 11.57
C SER A 122 5.59 15.60 12.74
N ARG A 123 5.70 14.90 13.88
CA ARG A 123 6.47 15.33 15.06
C ARG A 123 7.94 14.88 15.04
N LEU A 124 8.35 14.07 14.06
CA LEU A 124 9.72 13.62 13.89
C LEU A 124 10.58 14.73 13.26
N THR A 125 10.95 15.72 14.05
CA THR A 125 11.71 16.91 13.60
C THR A 125 13.19 16.63 13.32
N SER A 126 13.71 15.49 13.76
CA SER A 126 15.06 15.02 13.50
C SER A 126 15.07 13.51 13.26
N GLY A 127 15.91 13.04 12.35
CA GLY A 127 16.03 11.61 12.06
C GLY A 127 14.96 11.03 11.13
N ALA A 128 14.14 11.87 10.47
CA ALA A 128 13.15 11.47 9.46
C ALA A 128 13.76 11.01 8.10
N LYS A 129 15.06 10.71 8.07
CA LYS A 129 15.70 10.13 6.88
C LYS A 129 15.45 8.63 6.86
N VAL A 130 15.16 8.11 5.66
CA VAL A 130 14.91 6.69 5.42
C VAL A 130 16.00 5.80 6.03
N ASP A 131 17.28 6.15 5.88
CA ASP A 131 18.39 5.35 6.42
C ASP A 131 18.38 5.24 7.95
N ASN A 132 18.04 6.34 8.64
CA ASN A 132 17.99 6.38 10.10
C ASN A 132 16.80 5.56 10.62
N VAL A 133 15.64 5.71 9.99
CA VAL A 133 14.45 4.91 10.33
C VAL A 133 14.72 3.43 10.06
N ARG A 134 15.32 3.08 8.91
CA ARG A 134 15.70 1.71 8.58
C ARG A 134 16.64 1.11 9.62
N GLN A 135 17.61 1.88 10.09
CA GLN A 135 18.52 1.42 11.15
C GLN A 135 17.76 1.07 12.44
N GLN A 136 16.80 1.89 12.86
CA GLN A 136 16.00 1.61 14.06
C GLN A 136 15.07 0.41 13.88
N ILE A 137 14.46 0.24 12.70
CA ILE A 137 13.68 -0.95 12.36
C ILE A 137 14.55 -2.21 12.41
N ASN A 138 15.77 -2.17 11.84
CA ASN A 138 16.71 -3.28 11.90
C ASN A 138 17.11 -3.62 13.35
N ASN A 139 17.40 -2.62 14.18
CA ASN A 139 17.69 -2.81 15.60
C ASN A 139 16.52 -3.49 16.31
N MET A 140 15.29 -3.02 16.10
CA MET A 140 14.06 -3.61 16.64
C MET A 140 13.87 -5.06 16.21
N LEU A 141 14.09 -5.37 14.92
CA LEU A 141 13.98 -6.73 14.37
C LEU A 141 15.01 -7.69 14.98
N MET A 142 16.24 -7.22 15.21
CA MET A 142 17.29 -8.02 15.85
C MET A 142 16.93 -8.38 17.29
N THR A 143 16.37 -7.44 18.06
CA THR A 143 15.94 -7.67 19.45
C THR A 143 14.78 -8.66 19.52
N ARG A 144 13.76 -8.47 18.68
CA ARG A 144 12.58 -9.35 18.62
C ARG A 144 12.90 -10.77 18.12
N GLY A 145 13.98 -10.93 17.35
CA GLY A 145 14.48 -12.25 16.94
C GLY A 145 15.16 -13.03 18.06
N ARG A 146 15.65 -12.35 19.11
CA ARG A 146 16.28 -12.97 20.29
C ARG A 146 15.26 -13.46 21.31
N GLU A 147 14.15 -12.74 21.48
CA GLU A 147 13.08 -13.10 22.44
C GLU A 147 12.25 -14.32 22.04
N ARG A 148 12.37 -14.77 20.78
CA ARG A 148 11.64 -15.93 20.24
C ARG A 148 12.48 -17.20 20.12
N LYS A 149 13.70 -17.18 20.65
CA LYS A 149 14.58 -18.36 20.78
C LYS A 149 14.53 -18.86 22.22
#